data_AF-A0A7Y7SST8-F1
#
_entry.id   AF-A0A7Y7SST8-F1
#
_cell.length_a   1.000
_cell.length_b   1.000
_cell.length_c   1.000
_cell.angle_alpha   90.00
_cell.angle_beta   90.00
_cell.angle_gamma   90.00
#
_symmetry.space_group_name_H-M   'P 1'
#
loop_
_entity.id
_entity.type
_entity.pdbx_description
1 polymer ?
#
loop_
_entity_poly.entity_id
_entity_poly.type
_entity_poly.pdbx_seq_one_letter_code
_entity_poly.pdbx_strand_id
1 'polypeptide(L)'
;MTDTGITFFSHSHHRLKVTDNTSPLDVLSFKGAEALSAPFSWKIIFTSTDKHISRKAMLMKTASLTLQPSPQSLADLLRKAKPLRVVQGVVTGFDTLGVSADEARYAITLQPRLALLARARQNAIWQDASVPQIVESILRDRHGMRGQDFVFSLSRDYPKREQVMQFDEDDLRFVSRLLAEVGIWFRFTTDTRLNIDVVEFYDGPQGYETVMTLPAVPPSGLHDSGVESVWAMESRFRVVEKTVSTRDYNYRDATADMNAQADVTGGDDTTYGEAYHWADNYLQAGEAYSATPATESGAFYARLRHERYLNGQTRLSAKSSCASLMPGVVVRASGSNAAEVFRSGVVITSIVCRAARDSSMETVFQGIPAEGRYGYRPEPAPRPVMAGTLPARVTSTTTNDTYGHIDRDGR
;
A
#
# COMPACT_ATOMS: atom_id res chain seq x y z
N MET A 1 -16.99 -48.50 13.52
CA MET A 1 -15.77 -47.71 13.25
C MET A 1 -15.61 -47.62 11.75
N THR A 2 -16.16 -46.56 11.14
CA THR A 2 -15.93 -46.23 9.73
C THR A 2 -15.39 -44.81 9.73
N ASP A 3 -14.08 -44.75 9.92
CA ASP A 3 -13.28 -43.56 9.75
C ASP A 3 -13.18 -43.28 8.25
N THR A 4 -13.95 -42.31 7.79
CA THR A 4 -13.81 -41.72 6.45
C THR A 4 -13.86 -40.22 6.63
N GLY A 5 -12.85 -39.70 7.33
CA GLY A 5 -12.49 -38.30 7.25
C GLY A 5 -12.02 -37.98 5.83
N ILE A 6 -12.96 -37.74 4.92
CA ILE A 6 -12.64 -37.13 3.63
C ILE A 6 -12.24 -35.69 3.96
N THR A 7 -10.95 -35.45 4.09
CA THR A 7 -10.40 -34.10 4.09
C THR A 7 -10.59 -33.56 2.68
N PHE A 8 -11.71 -32.88 2.44
CA PHE A 8 -11.96 -32.15 1.19
C PHE A 8 -11.07 -30.91 1.17
N PHE A 9 -9.78 -31.08 0.90
CA PHE A 9 -8.95 -29.98 0.42
C PHE A 9 -9.35 -29.74 -1.04
N SER A 10 -10.32 -28.85 -1.26
CA SER A 10 -10.77 -28.48 -2.61
C SER A 10 -10.90 -26.98 -2.72
N HIS A 11 -9.77 -26.31 -2.96
CA HIS A 11 -9.71 -24.87 -3.27
C HIS A 11 -10.04 -24.54 -4.73
N SER A 12 -10.56 -25.51 -5.49
CA SER A 12 -11.05 -25.35 -6.87
C SER A 12 -12.27 -24.42 -7.01
N HIS A 13 -12.82 -23.95 -5.88
CA HIS A 13 -13.92 -22.99 -5.87
C HIS A 13 -13.45 -21.54 -6.07
N HIS A 14 -12.15 -21.23 -5.93
CA HIS A 14 -11.64 -19.90 -6.27
C HIS A 14 -11.66 -19.68 -7.79
N ARG A 15 -12.09 -18.49 -8.22
CA ARG A 15 -12.31 -18.22 -9.65
C ARG A 15 -11.34 -17.17 -10.17
N LEU A 16 -10.60 -17.54 -11.21
CA LEU A 16 -9.81 -16.61 -12.00
C LEU A 16 -10.58 -16.23 -13.27
N LYS A 17 -10.66 -14.93 -13.55
CA LYS A 17 -11.19 -14.40 -14.81
C LYS A 17 -10.18 -13.44 -15.40
N VAL A 18 -9.91 -13.56 -16.70
CA VAL A 18 -9.10 -12.64 -17.48
C VAL A 18 -9.96 -12.11 -18.63
N THR A 19 -9.97 -10.80 -18.83
CA THR A 19 -10.81 -10.14 -19.84
C THR A 19 -10.41 -10.60 -21.25
N ASP A 20 -11.43 -10.87 -22.07
CA ASP A 20 -11.34 -11.42 -23.44
C ASP A 20 -10.74 -12.84 -23.56
N ASN A 21 -10.37 -13.49 -22.46
CA ASN A 21 -9.89 -14.87 -22.48
C ASN A 21 -11.07 -15.84 -22.40
N THR A 22 -11.14 -16.77 -23.36
CA THR A 22 -12.18 -17.81 -23.42
C THR A 22 -11.72 -19.17 -22.90
N SER A 23 -10.41 -19.38 -22.73
CA SER A 23 -9.83 -20.63 -22.23
C SER A 23 -10.24 -20.88 -20.77
N PRO A 24 -10.49 -22.14 -20.35
CA PRO A 24 -10.84 -22.44 -18.97
C PRO A 24 -9.63 -22.19 -18.04
N LEU A 25 -9.84 -21.48 -16.93
CA LEU A 25 -8.79 -21.12 -15.97
C LEU A 25 -9.12 -21.71 -14.60
N ASP A 26 -8.66 -22.94 -14.35
CA ASP A 26 -8.96 -23.64 -13.11
C ASP A 26 -7.85 -23.43 -12.07
N VAL A 27 -8.16 -22.73 -10.99
CA VAL A 27 -7.17 -22.30 -10.00
C VAL A 27 -6.60 -23.49 -9.25
N LEU A 28 -5.27 -23.62 -9.25
CA LEU A 28 -4.52 -24.65 -8.55
C LEU A 28 -3.99 -24.14 -7.22
N SER A 29 -3.36 -22.97 -7.22
CA SER A 29 -2.85 -22.31 -6.03
C SER A 29 -2.61 -20.83 -6.28
N PHE A 30 -2.50 -20.04 -5.21
CA PHE A 30 -2.07 -18.66 -5.30
C PHE A 30 -1.27 -18.24 -4.08
N LYS A 31 -0.45 -17.21 -4.29
CA LYS A 31 0.22 -16.45 -3.24
C LYS A 31 0.04 -14.96 -3.52
N GLY A 32 -0.67 -14.28 -2.64
CA GLY A 32 -0.85 -12.83 -2.64
C GLY A 32 0.06 -12.16 -1.62
N ALA A 33 0.68 -11.05 -1.98
CA ALA A 33 1.35 -10.14 -1.06
C ALA A 33 0.78 -8.73 -1.25
N GLU A 34 0.35 -8.09 -0.17
CA GLU A 34 -0.22 -6.75 -0.19
C GLU A 34 0.31 -5.94 0.99
N ALA A 35 0.48 -4.63 0.81
CA ALA A 35 0.86 -3.73 1.89
C ALA A 35 0.29 -2.32 1.66
N LEU A 36 0.16 -1.55 2.73
CA LEU A 36 -0.08 -0.12 2.63
C LEU A 36 1.09 0.54 1.89
N SER A 37 0.76 1.47 1.00
CA SER A 37 1.71 2.24 0.18
C SER A 37 2.64 1.41 -0.71
N ALA A 38 2.24 0.18 -1.07
CA ALA A 38 2.96 -0.63 -2.03
C ALA A 38 1.98 -1.41 -2.94
N PRO A 39 2.21 -1.48 -4.26
CA PRO A 39 1.40 -2.30 -5.14
C PRO A 39 1.34 -3.76 -4.69
N PHE A 40 0.14 -4.33 -4.61
CA PHE A 40 0.01 -5.76 -4.36
C PHE A 40 0.58 -6.61 -5.52
N SER A 41 0.87 -7.87 -5.23
CA SER A 41 1.24 -8.87 -6.23
C SER A 41 0.68 -10.23 -5.88
N TRP A 42 -0.16 -10.76 -6.76
CA TRP A 42 -0.75 -12.09 -6.66
C TRP A 42 -0.20 -12.99 -7.75
N LYS A 43 0.57 -14.00 -7.35
CA LYS A 43 0.99 -15.08 -8.25
C LYS A 43 -0.06 -16.18 -8.19
N ILE A 44 -0.74 -16.43 -9.30
CA ILE A 44 -1.84 -17.40 -9.40
C ILE A 44 -1.43 -18.49 -10.38
N ILE A 45 -1.39 -19.74 -9.90
CA ILE A 45 -1.12 -20.92 -10.70
C ILE A 45 -2.46 -21.58 -11.02
N PHE A 46 -2.67 -21.92 -12.29
CA PHE A 46 -3.91 -22.54 -12.76
C PHE A 46 -3.62 -23.60 -13.82
N THR A 47 -4.57 -24.50 -14.03
CA THR A 47 -4.55 -25.46 -15.13
C THR A 47 -5.60 -25.09 -16.18
N SER A 48 -5.36 -25.52 -17.41
CA SER A 48 -6.27 -25.35 -18.53
C SER A 48 -6.18 -26.53 -19.49
N THR A 49 -7.31 -26.92 -20.07
CA THR A 49 -7.34 -27.86 -21.19
C THR A 49 -6.82 -27.21 -22.48
N ASP A 50 -6.80 -25.87 -22.54
CA ASP A 50 -6.14 -25.13 -23.61
C ASP A 50 -4.63 -25.05 -23.36
N LYS A 51 -3.88 -25.76 -24.21
CA LYS A 51 -2.41 -25.88 -24.12
C LYS A 51 -1.65 -24.80 -24.87
N HIS A 52 -2.38 -23.88 -25.52
CA HIS A 52 -1.80 -22.87 -26.41
C HIS A 52 -2.28 -21.46 -26.08
N ILE A 53 -2.55 -21.19 -24.79
CA ILE A 53 -2.90 -19.85 -24.32
C ILE A 53 -1.76 -18.89 -24.68
N SER A 54 -2.04 -17.95 -25.58
CA SER A 54 -1.03 -17.02 -26.07
C SER A 54 -0.70 -15.94 -25.04
N ARG A 55 0.53 -15.43 -25.08
CA ARG A 55 0.95 -14.25 -24.31
C ARG A 55 -0.02 -13.06 -24.47
N LYS A 56 -0.52 -12.82 -25.68
CA LYS A 56 -1.42 -11.70 -26.01
C LYS A 56 -2.81 -11.85 -25.38
N ALA A 57 -3.25 -13.09 -25.13
CA ALA A 57 -4.52 -13.36 -24.45
C ALA A 57 -4.47 -13.04 -22.95
N MET A 58 -3.26 -12.96 -22.37
CA MET A 58 -3.07 -12.80 -20.93
C MET A 58 -2.49 -11.45 -20.54
N LEU A 59 -1.32 -11.07 -21.07
CA LEU A 59 -0.62 -9.85 -20.63
C LEU A 59 -1.42 -8.57 -20.91
N MET A 60 -1.33 -7.61 -19.99
CA MET A 60 -2.02 -6.31 -20.06
C MET A 60 -3.55 -6.40 -20.10
N LYS A 61 -4.12 -7.58 -19.88
CA LYS A 61 -5.56 -7.74 -19.68
C LYS A 61 -5.91 -7.48 -18.23
N THR A 62 -7.07 -6.86 -18.01
CA THR A 62 -7.67 -6.80 -16.68
C THR A 62 -8.09 -8.20 -16.26
N ALA A 63 -7.93 -8.50 -14.98
CA ALA A 63 -8.24 -9.80 -14.43
C ALA A 63 -8.72 -9.69 -12.99
N SER A 64 -9.43 -10.71 -12.53
CA SER A 64 -9.94 -10.81 -11.17
C SER A 64 -9.71 -12.20 -10.58
N LEU A 65 -9.20 -12.25 -9.35
CA LEU A 65 -9.23 -13.43 -8.50
C LEU A 65 -10.37 -13.28 -7.49
N THR A 66 -11.34 -14.17 -7.55
CA THR A 66 -12.47 -14.20 -6.64
C THR A 66 -12.27 -15.29 -5.60
N LEU A 67 -12.10 -14.88 -4.34
CA LEU A 67 -12.08 -15.76 -3.18
C LEU A 67 -13.53 -16.07 -2.81
N GLN A 68 -13.87 -17.35 -2.79
CA GLN A 68 -15.22 -17.87 -2.56
C GLN A 68 -15.22 -18.64 -1.25
N PRO A 69 -16.35 -18.74 -0.54
CA PRO A 69 -16.45 -19.64 0.61
C PRO A 69 -16.40 -21.10 0.14
N SER A 70 -15.84 -21.98 0.97
CA SER A 70 -15.92 -23.41 0.72
C SER A 70 -17.39 -23.87 0.83
N PRO A 71 -17.92 -24.59 -0.17
CA PRO A 71 -19.29 -25.09 -0.12
C PRO A 71 -19.42 -26.16 0.97
N GLN A 72 -20.32 -25.96 1.93
CA GLN A 72 -20.53 -26.90 3.04
C GLN A 72 -21.69 -27.87 2.78
N SER A 73 -22.52 -27.62 1.77
CA SER A 73 -23.65 -28.47 1.39
C SER A 73 -23.84 -28.52 -0.12
N LEU A 74 -24.56 -29.55 -0.60
CA LEU A 74 -24.98 -29.64 -2.01
C LEU A 74 -25.85 -28.43 -2.41
N ALA A 75 -26.62 -27.87 -1.49
CA ALA A 75 -27.40 -26.66 -1.72
C ALA A 75 -26.51 -25.42 -1.93
N ASP A 76 -25.34 -25.35 -1.27
CA ASP A 76 -24.36 -24.27 -1.46
C ASP A 76 -23.64 -24.38 -2.81
N LEU A 77 -23.38 -25.60 -3.29
CA LEU A 77 -22.86 -25.84 -4.64
C LEU A 77 -23.83 -25.36 -5.73
N LEU A 78 -25.13 -25.48 -5.49
CA LEU A 78 -26.18 -25.06 -6.42
C LEU A 78 -26.51 -23.57 -6.34
N ARG A 79 -26.07 -22.87 -5.28
CA ARG A 79 -26.26 -21.43 -5.10
C ARG A 79 -25.03 -20.65 -5.56
N LYS A 80 -25.24 -19.49 -6.17
CA LYS A 80 -24.17 -18.51 -6.39
C LYS A 80 -23.80 -17.90 -5.04
N ALA A 81 -22.84 -18.49 -4.33
CA ALA A 81 -22.32 -17.95 -3.09
C ALA A 81 -21.76 -16.53 -3.31
N LYS A 82 -22.05 -15.63 -2.35
CA LYS A 82 -21.46 -14.28 -2.34
C LYS A 82 -19.94 -14.45 -2.18
N PRO A 83 -19.11 -13.77 -2.99
CA PRO A 83 -17.66 -13.85 -2.85
C PRO A 83 -17.24 -13.28 -1.48
N LEU A 84 -16.23 -13.90 -0.86
CA LEU A 84 -15.62 -13.39 0.37
C LEU A 84 -14.79 -12.15 0.05
N ARG A 85 -14.00 -12.21 -1.04
CA ARG A 85 -13.18 -11.11 -1.51
C ARG A 85 -12.97 -11.22 -3.01
N VAL A 86 -12.87 -10.08 -3.69
CA VAL A 86 -12.45 -10.02 -5.09
C VAL A 86 -11.20 -9.15 -5.14
N VAL A 87 -10.14 -9.68 -5.75
CA VAL A 87 -8.92 -8.93 -6.06
C VAL A 87 -8.96 -8.63 -7.55
N GLN A 88 -8.92 -7.35 -7.92
CA GLN A 88 -8.90 -6.92 -9.31
C GLN A 88 -7.60 -6.24 -9.65
N GLY A 89 -7.18 -6.31 -10.91
CA GLY A 89 -5.97 -5.66 -11.39
C GLY A 89 -5.68 -6.00 -12.84
N VAL A 90 -4.43 -5.87 -13.23
CA VAL A 90 -3.90 -6.17 -14.56
C VAL A 90 -2.88 -7.31 -14.49
N VAL A 91 -2.90 -8.17 -15.50
CA VAL A 91 -1.91 -9.24 -15.66
C VAL A 91 -0.59 -8.65 -16.16
N THR A 92 0.43 -8.67 -15.30
CA THR A 92 1.77 -8.13 -15.58
C THR A 92 2.82 -9.20 -15.89
N GLY A 93 2.51 -10.47 -15.59
CA GLY A 93 3.36 -11.63 -15.88
C GLY A 93 2.52 -12.83 -16.30
N PHE A 94 3.05 -13.64 -17.20
CA PHE A 94 2.41 -14.87 -17.68
C PHE A 94 3.48 -15.91 -18.03
N ASP A 95 3.43 -17.04 -17.34
CA ASP A 95 4.39 -18.14 -17.46
C ASP A 95 3.66 -19.42 -17.89
N THR A 96 4.29 -20.19 -18.80
CA THR A 96 3.91 -21.59 -19.04
C THR A 96 4.83 -22.47 -18.19
N LEU A 97 4.26 -23.20 -17.24
CA LEU A 97 5.04 -23.99 -16.27
C LEU A 97 5.25 -25.43 -16.71
N GLY A 98 4.35 -25.97 -17.52
CA GLY A 98 4.45 -27.33 -18.06
C GLY A 98 3.18 -27.75 -18.78
N VAL A 99 3.32 -28.70 -19.70
CA VAL A 99 2.21 -29.21 -20.52
C VAL A 99 2.20 -30.74 -20.44
N SER A 100 1.04 -31.32 -20.15
CA SER A 100 0.81 -32.76 -20.13
C SER A 100 -0.07 -33.21 -21.31
N ALA A 101 -0.36 -34.51 -21.37
CA ALA A 101 -1.28 -35.08 -22.36
C ALA A 101 -2.73 -34.59 -22.19
N ASP A 102 -3.13 -34.17 -20.98
CA ASP A 102 -4.51 -33.79 -20.68
C ASP A 102 -4.67 -32.27 -20.49
N GLU A 103 -3.73 -31.62 -19.81
CA GLU A 103 -3.83 -30.20 -19.44
C GLU A 103 -2.47 -29.49 -19.46
N ALA A 104 -2.49 -28.15 -19.48
CA ALA A 104 -1.31 -27.31 -19.30
C ALA A 104 -1.41 -26.53 -17.99
N ARG A 105 -0.26 -26.32 -17.33
CA ARG A 105 -0.12 -25.53 -16.12
C ARG A 105 0.51 -24.19 -16.46
N TYR A 106 -0.12 -23.11 -16.00
CA TYR A 106 0.32 -21.74 -16.21
C TYR A 106 0.41 -20.99 -14.89
N ALA A 107 1.09 -19.85 -14.90
CA ALA A 107 1.00 -18.85 -13.85
C ALA A 107 0.77 -17.47 -14.41
N ILE A 108 -0.03 -16.65 -13.72
CA ILE A 108 -0.09 -15.21 -13.94
C ILE A 108 0.39 -14.44 -12.72
N THR A 109 0.90 -13.24 -12.95
CA THR A 109 1.13 -12.23 -11.92
C THR A 109 0.08 -11.13 -12.09
N LEU A 110 -0.79 -10.99 -11.09
CA LEU A 110 -1.84 -9.99 -11.02
C LEU A 110 -1.40 -8.86 -10.08
N GLN A 111 -1.41 -7.63 -10.59
CA GLN A 111 -0.98 -6.42 -9.87
C GLN A 111 -1.98 -5.29 -10.11
N PRO A 112 -2.03 -4.25 -9.26
CA PRO A 112 -2.88 -3.10 -9.56
C PRO A 112 -2.34 -2.35 -10.76
N ARG A 113 -3.19 -1.55 -11.41
CA ARG A 113 -2.77 -0.73 -12.56
C ARG A 113 -1.64 0.21 -12.20
N LEU A 114 -1.59 0.69 -10.95
CA LEU A 114 -0.50 1.52 -10.42
C LEU A 114 0.89 0.85 -10.54
N ALA A 115 0.98 -0.48 -10.52
CA ALA A 115 2.25 -1.19 -10.66
C ALA A 115 2.91 -0.99 -12.04
N LEU A 116 2.13 -0.64 -13.07
CA LEU A 116 2.65 -0.38 -14.41
C LEU A 116 3.51 0.88 -14.48
N LEU A 117 3.35 1.82 -13.55
CA LEU A 117 4.14 3.06 -13.47
C LEU A 117 5.64 2.78 -13.26
N ALA A 118 6.00 1.59 -12.76
CA ALA A 118 7.39 1.13 -12.63
C ALA A 118 8.05 0.80 -13.99
N ARG A 119 7.33 0.89 -15.10
CA ARG A 119 7.82 0.61 -16.46
C ARG A 119 8.17 1.88 -17.25
N ALA A 120 8.01 3.06 -16.64
CA ALA A 120 8.47 4.33 -17.17
C ALA A 120 9.78 4.74 -16.48
N ARG A 121 10.59 5.60 -17.11
CA ARG A 121 11.72 6.27 -16.45
C ARG A 121 11.92 7.62 -17.13
N GLN A 122 11.94 8.70 -16.36
CA GLN A 122 11.99 10.04 -16.95
C GLN A 122 12.55 11.11 -16.02
N ASN A 123 12.82 12.28 -16.61
CA ASN A 123 13.15 13.51 -15.92
C ASN A 123 12.05 14.52 -16.20
N ALA A 124 11.51 15.14 -15.16
CA ALA A 124 10.45 16.13 -15.29
C ALA A 124 10.58 17.21 -14.22
N ILE A 125 10.18 18.44 -14.58
CA ILE A 125 10.09 19.56 -13.65
C ILE A 125 8.62 19.93 -13.53
N TRP A 126 8.14 19.96 -12.29
CA TRP A 126 6.80 20.42 -11.92
C TRP A 126 6.94 21.77 -11.22
N GLN A 127 6.11 22.73 -11.58
CA GLN A 127 6.15 24.09 -11.06
C GLN A 127 4.78 24.49 -10.55
N ASP A 128 4.75 25.25 -9.45
CA ASP A 128 3.53 25.78 -8.81
C ASP A 128 2.41 24.73 -8.60
N ALA A 129 2.80 23.54 -8.14
CA ALA A 129 1.89 22.40 -7.97
C ALA A 129 2.09 21.76 -6.60
N SER A 130 0.98 21.38 -5.95
CA SER A 130 1.02 20.60 -4.71
C SER A 130 1.31 19.13 -4.98
N VAL A 131 1.74 18.39 -3.95
CA VAL A 131 2.02 16.94 -4.10
C VAL A 131 0.82 16.16 -4.65
N PRO A 132 -0.43 16.31 -4.14
CA PRO A 132 -1.59 15.66 -4.74
C PRO A 132 -1.84 16.04 -6.20
N GLN A 133 -1.64 17.31 -6.58
CA GLN A 133 -1.82 17.77 -7.96
C GLN A 133 -0.80 17.14 -8.92
N ILE A 134 0.47 17.04 -8.51
CA ILE A 134 1.51 16.37 -9.28
C ILE A 134 1.15 14.89 -9.49
N VAL A 135 0.76 14.20 -8.42
CA VAL A 135 0.38 12.78 -8.49
C VAL A 135 -0.85 12.60 -9.39
N GLU A 136 -1.88 13.42 -9.24
CA GLU A 136 -3.07 13.36 -10.09
C GLU A 136 -2.74 13.56 -11.58
N SER A 137 -1.91 14.55 -11.92
CA SER A 137 -1.47 14.78 -13.30
C SER A 137 -0.71 13.58 -13.87
N ILE A 138 0.18 12.94 -13.09
CA ILE A 138 0.85 11.71 -13.53
C ILE A 138 -0.16 10.61 -13.84
N LEU A 139 -1.09 10.35 -12.91
CA LEU A 139 -2.06 9.27 -13.07
C LEU A 139 -2.96 9.51 -14.29
N ARG A 140 -3.45 10.74 -14.48
CA ARG A 140 -4.35 11.09 -15.59
C ARG A 140 -3.62 11.25 -16.92
N ASP A 141 -2.66 12.14 -16.98
CA ASP A 141 -2.11 12.64 -18.25
C ASP A 141 -1.10 11.66 -18.85
N ARG A 142 -0.31 10.98 -18.01
CA ARG A 142 0.70 10.03 -18.47
C ARG A 142 0.18 8.60 -18.55
N HIS A 143 -0.64 8.19 -17.56
CA HIS A 143 -1.08 6.79 -17.43
C HIS A 143 -2.55 6.56 -17.79
N GLY A 144 -3.28 7.62 -18.17
CA GLY A 144 -4.66 7.53 -18.65
C GLY A 144 -5.64 7.02 -17.60
N MET A 145 -5.34 7.18 -16.31
CA MET A 145 -6.23 6.79 -15.22
C MET A 145 -7.37 7.82 -15.11
N ARG A 146 -8.60 7.31 -15.00
CA ARG A 146 -9.82 8.12 -14.91
C ARG A 146 -10.14 8.40 -13.44
N GLY A 147 -11.08 9.32 -13.19
CA GLY A 147 -11.47 9.68 -11.81
C GLY A 147 -12.09 8.54 -10.98
N GLN A 148 -12.48 7.44 -11.62
CA GLN A 148 -12.95 6.22 -10.95
C GLN A 148 -11.82 5.27 -10.55
N ASP A 149 -10.60 5.45 -11.09
CA ASP A 149 -9.46 4.56 -10.86
C ASP A 149 -8.68 4.96 -9.59
N PHE A 150 -8.93 6.16 -9.05
CA PHE A 150 -8.28 6.64 -7.83
C PHE A 150 -9.10 7.70 -7.09
N VAL A 151 -8.90 7.81 -5.78
CA VAL A 151 -9.59 8.76 -4.89
C VAL A 151 -8.61 9.38 -3.90
N PHE A 152 -8.69 10.70 -3.72
CA PHE A 152 -7.97 11.41 -2.66
C PHE A 152 -8.93 11.75 -1.51
N SER A 153 -8.71 11.15 -0.34
CA SER A 153 -9.50 11.36 0.88
C SER A 153 -8.60 11.93 1.97
N LEU A 154 -8.07 13.13 1.72
CA LEU A 154 -7.10 13.82 2.55
C LEU A 154 -7.81 14.71 3.58
N SER A 155 -7.31 14.74 4.80
CA SER A 155 -7.81 15.61 5.88
C SER A 155 -7.08 16.96 5.92
N ARG A 156 -5.96 17.08 5.20
CA ARG A 156 -5.14 18.28 5.13
C ARG A 156 -5.13 18.87 3.72
N ASP A 157 -4.98 20.18 3.66
CA ASP A 157 -4.59 20.87 2.44
C ASP A 157 -3.06 20.86 2.31
N TYR A 158 -2.59 20.59 1.10
CA TYR A 158 -1.17 20.53 0.77
C TYR A 158 -0.77 21.76 -0.05
N PRO A 159 0.25 22.52 0.38
CA PRO A 159 0.65 23.74 -0.32
C PRO A 159 1.25 23.41 -1.68
N LYS A 160 1.21 24.40 -2.58
CA LYS A 160 1.94 24.33 -3.84
C LYS A 160 3.43 24.51 -3.59
N ARG A 161 4.23 23.71 -4.28
CA ARG A 161 5.70 23.84 -4.29
C ARG A 161 6.11 24.66 -5.52
N GLU A 162 7.07 25.56 -5.33
CA GLU A 162 7.63 26.39 -6.42
C GLU A 162 8.21 25.51 -7.53
N GLN A 163 8.95 24.46 -7.13
CA GLN A 163 9.54 23.50 -8.05
C GLN A 163 9.67 22.12 -7.40
N VAL A 164 9.34 21.07 -8.16
CA VAL A 164 9.62 19.67 -7.80
C VAL A 164 10.22 18.98 -9.01
N MET A 165 11.35 18.30 -8.82
CA MET A 165 12.01 17.56 -9.87
C MET A 165 11.83 16.05 -9.68
N GLN A 166 11.40 15.38 -10.75
CA GLN A 166 11.56 13.96 -10.95
C GLN A 166 12.89 13.77 -11.68
N PHE A 167 13.84 13.03 -11.10
CA PHE A 167 15.15 12.81 -11.70
C PHE A 167 15.51 11.34 -11.73
N ASP A 168 15.72 10.83 -12.94
CA ASP A 168 16.22 9.48 -13.24
C ASP A 168 15.48 8.33 -12.51
N GLU A 169 14.19 8.52 -12.25
CA GLU A 169 13.34 7.59 -11.52
C GLU A 169 12.06 7.26 -12.31
N ASP A 170 11.52 6.07 -12.06
CA ASP A 170 10.22 5.67 -12.59
C ASP A 170 9.06 6.41 -11.90
N ASP A 171 7.90 6.45 -12.55
CA ASP A 171 6.75 7.19 -12.03
C ASP A 171 6.21 6.59 -10.73
N LEU A 172 6.31 5.26 -10.56
CA LEU A 172 5.84 4.63 -9.33
C LEU A 172 6.72 5.07 -8.16
N ARG A 173 8.05 5.02 -8.33
CA ARG A 173 9.03 5.46 -7.33
C ARG A 173 8.86 6.93 -6.99
N PHE A 174 8.71 7.79 -8.01
CA PHE A 174 8.49 9.22 -7.82
C PHE A 174 7.21 9.50 -7.02
N VAL A 175 6.08 8.94 -7.45
CA VAL A 175 4.77 9.11 -6.78
C VAL A 175 4.83 8.57 -5.36
N SER A 176 5.36 7.37 -5.15
CA SER A 176 5.43 6.73 -3.83
C SER A 176 6.32 7.54 -2.88
N ARG A 177 7.46 8.04 -3.36
CA ARG A 177 8.36 8.90 -2.59
C ARG A 177 7.71 10.22 -2.23
N LEU A 178 7.11 10.92 -3.20
CA LEU A 178 6.47 12.22 -2.97
C LEU A 178 5.33 12.14 -1.97
N LEU A 179 4.43 11.17 -2.12
CA LEU A 179 3.34 10.94 -1.19
C LEU A 179 3.88 10.64 0.21
N ALA A 180 4.89 9.77 0.28
CA ALA A 180 5.48 9.41 1.54
C ALA A 180 6.17 10.58 2.23
N GLU A 181 6.92 11.42 1.51
CA GLU A 181 7.58 12.63 2.02
C GLU A 181 6.60 13.52 2.81
N VAL A 182 5.35 13.61 2.36
CA VAL A 182 4.30 14.44 2.99
C VAL A 182 3.28 13.63 3.79
N GLY A 183 3.59 12.36 4.07
CA GLY A 183 2.81 11.50 4.98
C GLY A 183 1.52 10.93 4.40
N ILE A 184 1.28 11.09 3.09
CA ILE A 184 0.17 10.45 2.40
C ILE A 184 0.53 8.99 2.16
N TRP A 185 -0.33 8.09 2.61
CA TRP A 185 -0.28 6.67 2.30
C TRP A 185 -1.42 6.29 1.37
N PHE A 186 -1.33 5.12 0.75
CA PHE A 186 -2.42 4.60 -0.08
C PHE A 186 -2.70 3.12 0.15
N ARG A 187 -3.90 2.70 -0.22
CA ARG A 187 -4.30 1.28 -0.30
C ARG A 187 -5.03 1.01 -1.62
N PHE A 188 -5.28 -0.26 -1.90
CA PHE A 188 -6.03 -0.68 -3.07
C PHE A 188 -7.35 -1.30 -2.64
N THR A 189 -8.45 -0.81 -3.21
CA THR A 189 -9.78 -1.39 -3.09
C THR A 189 -10.27 -1.85 -4.46
N THR A 190 -11.51 -2.30 -4.54
CA THR A 190 -12.07 -2.87 -5.76
C THR A 190 -13.50 -2.38 -5.94
N ASP A 191 -13.78 -1.72 -7.07
CA ASP A 191 -15.15 -1.43 -7.48
C ASP A 191 -15.68 -2.64 -8.28
N THR A 192 -16.45 -3.48 -7.59
CA THR A 192 -17.05 -4.68 -8.18
C THR A 192 -18.10 -4.40 -9.26
N ARG A 193 -18.65 -3.19 -9.35
CA ARG A 193 -19.60 -2.81 -10.41
C ARG A 193 -18.87 -2.50 -11.70
N LEU A 194 -17.76 -1.75 -11.59
CA LEU A 194 -16.94 -1.34 -12.73
C LEU A 194 -15.90 -2.39 -13.12
N ASN A 195 -15.62 -3.35 -12.24
CA ASN A 195 -14.57 -4.34 -12.38
C ASN A 195 -13.17 -3.72 -12.56
N ILE A 196 -12.85 -2.73 -11.70
CA ILE A 196 -11.54 -2.08 -11.62
C ILE A 196 -10.94 -2.16 -10.20
N ASP A 197 -9.61 -2.16 -10.13
CA ASP A 197 -8.90 -1.75 -8.92
C ASP A 197 -8.96 -0.23 -8.76
N VAL A 198 -9.05 0.23 -7.51
CA VAL A 198 -9.07 1.65 -7.15
C VAL A 198 -7.95 1.93 -6.16
N VAL A 199 -7.16 2.98 -6.41
CA VAL A 199 -6.17 3.49 -5.45
C VAL A 199 -6.81 4.56 -4.58
N GLU A 200 -6.77 4.38 -3.26
CA GLU A 200 -7.29 5.35 -2.31
C GLU A 200 -6.13 5.97 -1.52
N PHE A 201 -6.01 7.30 -1.57
CA PHE A 201 -4.97 8.08 -0.89
C PHE A 201 -5.52 8.73 0.40
N TYR A 202 -4.77 8.59 1.49
CA TYR A 202 -5.14 9.06 2.83
C TYR A 202 -3.93 9.64 3.56
N ASP A 203 -4.16 10.57 4.49
CA ASP A 203 -3.12 11.20 5.32
C ASP A 203 -3.34 10.98 6.83
N GLY A 204 -4.31 10.14 7.20
CA GLY A 204 -4.66 9.89 8.60
C GLY A 204 -5.53 8.65 8.81
N PRO A 205 -6.05 8.45 10.03
CA PRO A 205 -6.85 7.28 10.38
C PRO A 205 -8.19 7.14 9.66
N GLN A 206 -8.65 8.17 8.94
CA GLN A 206 -9.91 8.14 8.20
C GLN A 206 -9.94 7.03 7.13
N GLY A 207 -8.77 6.57 6.67
CA GLY A 207 -8.68 5.44 5.76
C GLY A 207 -8.79 4.05 6.42
N TYR A 208 -8.95 3.96 7.74
CA TYR A 208 -9.12 2.70 8.48
C TYR A 208 -10.60 2.33 8.63
N GLU A 209 -11.33 2.22 7.52
CA GLU A 209 -12.80 2.24 7.56
C GLU A 209 -13.47 0.94 8.02
N THR A 210 -12.76 -0.20 8.04
CA THR A 210 -13.37 -1.50 8.39
C THR A 210 -12.77 -2.06 9.67
N VAL A 211 -13.61 -2.25 10.68
CA VAL A 211 -13.28 -2.99 11.91
C VAL A 211 -13.86 -4.39 11.82
N MET A 212 -13.01 -5.40 11.97
CA MET A 212 -13.38 -6.81 11.96
C MET A 212 -12.99 -7.46 13.29
N THR A 213 -13.92 -8.19 13.91
CA THR A 213 -13.64 -8.94 15.14
C THR A 213 -13.56 -10.42 14.82
N LEU A 214 -12.41 -11.04 15.05
CA LEU A 214 -12.17 -12.47 14.82
C LEU A 214 -11.91 -13.19 16.16
N PRO A 215 -12.44 -14.41 16.36
CA PRO A 215 -12.13 -15.22 17.53
C PRO A 215 -10.66 -15.66 17.55
N ALA A 216 -10.01 -15.55 18.71
CA ALA A 216 -8.64 -15.98 18.94
C ALA A 216 -8.55 -17.50 19.18
N VAL A 217 -8.67 -18.28 18.11
CA VAL A 217 -8.75 -19.75 18.17
C VAL A 217 -7.79 -20.36 17.16
N PRO A 218 -6.81 -21.19 17.59
CA PRO A 218 -5.96 -21.91 16.66
C PRO A 218 -6.75 -22.99 15.90
N PRO A 219 -6.42 -23.24 14.62
CA PRO A 219 -7.00 -24.35 13.87
C PRO A 219 -6.33 -25.66 14.34
N SER A 220 -6.71 -26.19 15.49
CA SER A 220 -6.20 -27.47 16.00
C SER A 220 -7.33 -28.43 16.38
N GLY A 221 -7.30 -29.65 15.85
CA GLY A 221 -8.20 -30.77 16.19
C GLY A 221 -9.41 -30.94 15.26
N LEU A 222 -10.43 -31.69 15.69
CA LEU A 222 -11.77 -31.83 15.08
C LEU A 222 -12.59 -30.50 15.07
N HIS A 223 -11.93 -29.36 15.30
CA HIS A 223 -12.51 -28.04 15.53
C HIS A 223 -12.17 -27.06 14.40
N ASP A 224 -12.07 -27.51 13.15
CA ASP A 224 -12.34 -26.61 12.03
C ASP A 224 -13.86 -26.47 11.90
N SER A 225 -14.46 -25.63 12.75
CA SER A 225 -15.90 -25.36 12.75
C SER A 225 -16.34 -24.49 11.57
N GLY A 226 -15.44 -24.21 10.61
CA GLY A 226 -15.70 -23.32 9.49
C GLY A 226 -15.82 -21.84 9.90
N VAL A 227 -15.40 -21.50 11.11
CA VAL A 227 -15.40 -20.12 11.62
C VAL A 227 -14.04 -19.48 11.34
N GLU A 228 -14.04 -18.35 10.64
CA GLU A 228 -12.83 -17.55 10.41
C GLU A 228 -12.24 -17.11 11.77
N SER A 229 -10.94 -17.30 11.98
CA SER A 229 -10.28 -17.04 13.26
C SER A 229 -8.93 -16.36 13.09
N VAL A 230 -8.34 -15.94 14.21
CA VAL A 230 -6.98 -15.41 14.31
C VAL A 230 -6.19 -16.21 15.35
N TRP A 231 -4.92 -16.51 15.06
CA TRP A 231 -4.04 -17.27 15.96
C TRP A 231 -2.57 -16.92 15.72
N ALA A 232 -1.66 -17.54 16.47
CA ALA A 232 -0.22 -17.26 16.41
C ALA A 232 0.08 -15.75 16.50
N MET A 233 -0.60 -15.08 17.42
CA MET A 233 -0.45 -13.65 17.66
C MET A 233 0.91 -13.38 18.33
N GLU A 234 1.71 -12.54 17.71
CA GLU A 234 3.03 -12.10 18.19
C GLU A 234 3.02 -10.57 18.36
N SER A 235 3.59 -10.11 19.47
CA SER A 235 3.84 -8.69 19.74
C SER A 235 5.35 -8.47 19.84
N ARG A 236 5.87 -7.47 19.13
CA ARG A 236 7.27 -7.08 19.14
C ARG A 236 7.38 -5.61 19.52
N PHE A 237 8.17 -5.33 20.54
CA PHE A 237 8.38 -3.99 21.07
C PHE A 237 9.84 -3.57 20.88
N ARG A 238 10.08 -2.31 20.51
CA ARG A 238 11.41 -1.74 20.34
C ARG A 238 11.46 -0.34 20.94
N VAL A 239 12.59 0.01 21.55
CA VAL A 239 12.90 1.39 21.90
C VAL A 239 13.08 2.17 20.60
N VAL A 240 12.42 3.32 20.51
CA VAL A 240 12.51 4.27 19.40
C VAL A 240 12.79 5.67 19.93
N GLU A 241 13.05 6.58 19.03
CA GLU A 241 13.39 7.97 19.27
C GLU A 241 12.28 8.67 20.05
N LYS A 242 12.66 9.37 21.14
CA LYS A 242 11.73 10.05 22.04
C LYS A 242 11.27 11.40 21.52
N THR A 243 12.17 12.12 20.85
CA THR A 243 11.89 13.44 20.29
C THR A 243 12.51 13.57 18.91
N VAL A 244 11.92 14.46 18.09
CA VAL A 244 12.47 14.83 16.80
C VAL A 244 12.67 16.34 16.76
N SER A 245 13.84 16.77 16.28
CA SER A 245 14.14 18.15 15.93
C SER A 245 14.40 18.28 14.42
N THR A 246 13.84 19.33 13.82
CA THR A 246 14.09 19.70 12.43
C THR A 246 14.70 21.09 12.36
N ARG A 247 15.56 21.30 11.37
CA ARG A 247 16.12 22.61 11.07
C ARG A 247 16.31 22.80 9.57
N ASP A 248 16.14 24.03 9.11
CA ASP A 248 16.36 24.39 7.71
C ASP A 248 16.90 25.83 7.56
N TYR A 249 17.06 26.28 6.32
CA TYR A 249 17.44 27.65 6.00
C TYR A 249 16.61 28.19 4.84
N ASN A 250 15.90 29.30 5.08
CA ASN A 250 15.17 30.02 4.04
C ASN A 250 15.95 31.29 3.65
N TYR A 251 16.57 31.31 2.47
CA TYR A 251 17.36 32.47 2.03
C TYR A 251 16.54 33.76 1.85
N ARG A 252 15.22 33.64 1.62
CA ARG A 252 14.31 34.80 1.49
C ARG A 252 14.04 35.48 2.84
N ASP A 253 14.21 34.75 3.93
CA ASP A 253 14.12 35.23 5.30
C ASP A 253 15.28 34.65 6.12
N ALA A 254 16.50 35.08 5.77
CA ALA A 254 17.74 34.49 6.27
C ALA A 254 17.92 34.57 7.80
N THR A 255 17.16 35.45 8.47
CA THR A 255 17.20 35.64 9.93
C THR A 255 16.14 34.82 10.68
N ALA A 256 15.21 34.17 9.97
CA ALA A 256 14.17 33.37 10.60
C ALA A 256 14.76 32.21 11.41
N ASP A 257 14.21 31.98 12.62
CA ASP A 257 14.47 30.76 13.35
C ASP A 257 13.68 29.61 12.72
N MET A 258 14.40 28.74 12.03
CA MET A 258 13.85 27.61 11.30
C MET A 258 13.90 26.31 12.11
N ASN A 259 14.15 26.38 13.43
CA ASN A 259 14.10 25.19 14.29
C ASN A 259 12.66 24.80 14.61
N ALA A 260 12.36 23.50 14.59
CA ALA A 260 11.12 22.97 15.11
C ALA A 260 11.35 21.65 15.86
N GLN A 261 10.42 21.30 16.74
CA GLN A 261 10.48 20.08 17.55
C GLN A 261 9.10 19.41 17.62
N ALA A 262 9.10 18.08 17.78
CA ALA A 262 7.89 17.30 17.99
C ALA A 262 8.09 16.18 19.01
N ASP A 263 7.11 16.02 19.90
CA ASP A 263 6.93 14.88 20.78
C ASP A 263 5.48 14.35 20.64
N VAL A 264 5.34 13.15 20.09
CA VAL A 264 4.06 12.46 19.87
C VAL A 264 3.93 11.23 20.79
N THR A 265 4.93 10.96 21.64
CA THR A 265 4.90 9.89 22.64
C THR A 265 3.74 10.11 23.61
N GLY A 266 3.50 11.38 23.92
CA GLY A 266 2.59 11.89 24.93
C GLY A 266 2.78 11.25 26.31
N GLY A 267 4.05 11.18 26.72
CA GLY A 267 4.46 10.77 28.06
C GLY A 267 4.88 9.31 28.19
N ASP A 268 4.95 8.56 27.09
CA ASP A 268 5.50 7.20 27.08
C ASP A 268 7.00 7.23 27.43
N ASP A 269 7.37 6.54 28.52
CA ASP A 269 8.72 6.48 29.07
C ASP A 269 9.56 5.33 28.50
N THR A 270 9.04 4.57 27.54
CA THR A 270 9.73 3.48 26.84
C THR A 270 10.51 3.91 25.58
N THR A 271 10.65 5.23 25.39
CA THR A 271 11.36 5.87 24.28
C THR A 271 12.65 6.55 24.76
N TYR A 272 13.65 6.70 23.88
CA TYR A 272 14.92 7.33 24.26
C TYR A 272 15.59 8.07 23.09
N GLY A 273 16.36 9.11 23.41
CA GLY A 273 17.17 9.87 22.45
C GLY A 273 16.40 10.91 21.65
N GLU A 274 17.15 11.73 20.91
CA GLU A 274 16.65 12.77 20.01
C GLU A 274 17.14 12.49 18.58
N ALA A 275 16.22 12.55 17.61
CA ALA A 275 16.55 12.51 16.19
C ALA A 275 16.56 13.91 15.59
N TYR A 276 17.73 14.34 15.13
CA TYR A 276 17.92 15.62 14.43
C TYR A 276 17.87 15.43 12.91
N HIS A 277 17.11 16.26 12.22
CA HIS A 277 17.01 16.28 10.76
C HIS A 277 17.21 17.68 10.18
N TRP A 278 17.89 17.74 9.04
CA TRP A 278 18.14 18.96 8.29
C TRP A 278 17.67 18.81 6.84
N ALA A 279 17.31 19.93 6.20
CA ALA A 279 16.98 20.05 4.78
C ALA A 279 15.71 19.31 4.34
N ASP A 280 14.61 19.58 5.05
CA ASP A 280 13.27 19.18 4.62
C ASP A 280 12.65 20.19 3.61
N ASN A 281 13.33 21.31 3.35
CA ASN A 281 13.00 22.41 2.44
C ASN A 281 11.69 23.13 2.76
N TYR A 282 11.35 23.24 4.05
CA TYR A 282 10.19 24.02 4.48
C TYR A 282 10.51 25.51 4.53
N LEU A 283 9.50 26.36 4.22
CA LEU A 283 9.65 27.81 4.20
C LEU A 283 9.31 28.48 5.53
N GLN A 284 8.68 27.73 6.45
CA GLN A 284 8.26 28.20 7.77
C GLN A 284 8.49 27.11 8.81
N ALA A 285 9.04 27.47 9.98
CA ALA A 285 9.25 26.52 11.08
C ALA A 285 7.92 25.91 11.59
N GLY A 286 6.88 26.74 11.73
CA GLY A 286 5.64 26.35 12.38
C GLY A 286 5.77 26.30 13.91
N GLU A 287 4.66 25.97 14.57
CA GLU A 287 4.61 25.90 16.04
C GLU A 287 5.17 24.55 16.53
N ALA A 288 6.22 24.60 17.37
CA ALA A 288 6.79 23.41 17.99
C ALA A 288 5.77 22.70 18.88
N TYR A 289 5.83 21.36 18.92
CA TYR A 289 4.91 20.50 19.69
C TYR A 289 3.42 20.63 19.31
N SER A 290 3.09 21.33 18.23
CA SER A 290 1.70 21.48 17.79
C SER A 290 1.08 20.13 17.42
N ALA A 291 -0.14 19.90 17.93
CA ALA A 291 -0.93 18.72 17.57
C ALA A 291 -1.52 18.83 16.15
N THR A 292 -1.50 20.00 15.53
CA THR A 292 -2.02 20.26 14.18
C THR A 292 -1.09 21.23 13.45
N PRO A 293 0.18 20.85 13.20
CA PRO A 293 1.13 21.74 12.56
C PRO A 293 0.67 22.03 11.12
N ALA A 294 0.97 23.24 10.65
CA ALA A 294 0.72 23.64 9.27
C ALA A 294 1.42 22.69 8.30
N THR A 295 0.72 22.23 7.26
CA THR A 295 1.22 21.25 6.31
C THR A 295 2.53 21.73 5.65
N GLU A 296 3.54 20.84 5.60
CA GLU A 296 4.89 21.13 5.10
C GLU A 296 5.67 22.24 5.85
N SER A 297 5.29 22.59 7.08
CA SER A 297 6.16 23.33 8.02
C SER A 297 7.22 22.45 8.66
N GLY A 298 8.23 23.06 9.30
CA GLY A 298 9.23 22.33 10.09
C GLY A 298 8.63 21.44 11.17
N ALA A 299 7.62 21.93 11.90
CA ALA A 299 6.88 21.19 12.92
C ALA A 299 6.07 20.03 12.32
N PHE A 300 5.55 20.18 11.10
CA PHE A 300 4.89 19.11 10.36
C PHE A 300 5.86 17.98 10.02
N TYR A 301 7.04 18.29 9.50
CA TYR A 301 8.04 17.27 9.19
C TYR A 301 8.61 16.61 10.45
N ALA A 302 8.84 17.38 11.52
CA ALA A 302 9.26 16.83 12.81
C ALA A 302 8.23 15.82 13.33
N ARG A 303 6.94 16.19 13.33
CA ARG A 303 5.86 15.30 13.74
C ARG A 303 5.78 14.07 12.84
N LEU A 304 5.78 14.24 11.52
CA LEU A 304 5.66 13.15 10.56
C LEU A 304 6.79 12.12 10.73
N ARG A 305 8.03 12.57 10.95
CA ARG A 305 9.17 11.70 11.23
C ARG A 305 9.02 10.98 12.57
N HIS A 306 8.57 11.67 13.61
CA HIS A 306 8.33 11.06 14.91
C HIS A 306 7.25 9.95 14.81
N GLU A 307 6.14 10.20 14.11
CA GLU A 307 5.11 9.19 13.87
C GLU A 307 5.66 7.95 13.12
N ARG A 308 6.64 8.12 12.20
CA ARG A 308 7.32 6.98 11.56
C ARG A 308 8.16 6.18 12.53
N TYR A 309 8.93 6.83 13.41
CA TYR A 309 9.69 6.14 14.46
C TYR A 309 8.75 5.36 15.37
N LEU A 310 7.66 5.98 15.82
CA LEU A 310 6.66 5.35 16.68
C LEU A 310 5.94 4.17 16.01
N ASN A 311 5.73 4.19 14.68
CA ASN A 311 5.25 3.00 13.96
C ASN A 311 6.18 1.79 14.10
N GLY A 312 7.47 1.99 14.40
CA GLY A 312 8.45 0.96 14.69
C GLY A 312 8.45 0.45 16.14
N GLN A 313 7.82 1.18 17.06
CA GLN A 313 7.82 0.89 18.50
C GLN A 313 7.06 -0.40 18.81
N THR A 314 5.85 -0.55 18.26
CA THR A 314 5.01 -1.74 18.44
C THR A 314 4.66 -2.35 17.08
N ARG A 315 5.15 -3.57 16.83
CA ARG A 315 4.84 -4.35 15.63
C ARG A 315 4.13 -5.63 16.01
N LEU A 316 2.99 -5.87 15.36
CA LEU A 316 2.11 -6.99 15.65
C LEU A 316 2.04 -7.90 14.43
N SER A 317 1.98 -9.21 14.63
CA SER A 317 1.70 -10.15 13.56
C SER A 317 0.83 -11.31 14.02
N ALA A 318 0.00 -11.84 13.13
CA ALA A 318 -0.77 -13.04 13.41
C ALA A 318 -1.12 -13.79 12.12
N LYS A 319 -1.65 -14.99 12.29
CA LYS A 319 -2.21 -15.84 11.24
C LYS A 319 -3.74 -15.79 11.30
N SER A 320 -4.39 -15.93 10.16
CA SER A 320 -5.84 -15.97 10.05
C SER A 320 -6.31 -16.82 8.87
N SER A 321 -7.48 -17.41 9.01
CA SER A 321 -8.22 -18.09 7.93
C SER A 321 -9.18 -17.14 7.20
N CYS A 322 -9.28 -15.88 7.63
CA CYS A 322 -10.19 -14.92 7.02
C CYS A 322 -9.72 -14.47 5.64
N ALA A 323 -10.56 -14.66 4.62
CA ALA A 323 -10.24 -14.30 3.23
C ALA A 323 -10.37 -12.79 2.97
N SER A 324 -11.10 -12.10 3.85
CA SER A 324 -11.49 -10.70 3.69
C SER A 324 -10.45 -9.72 4.24
N LEU A 325 -9.38 -10.22 4.88
CA LEU A 325 -8.30 -9.37 5.39
C LEU A 325 -7.56 -8.67 4.25
N MET A 326 -7.27 -7.40 4.45
CA MET A 326 -6.49 -6.56 3.54
C MET A 326 -5.81 -5.40 4.29
N PRO A 327 -4.73 -4.81 3.75
CA PRO A 327 -4.11 -3.64 4.33
C PRO A 327 -5.10 -2.48 4.51
N GLY A 328 -5.05 -1.82 5.67
CA GLY A 328 -5.96 -0.74 6.08
C GLY A 328 -7.20 -1.21 6.86
N VAL A 329 -7.45 -2.51 6.97
CA VAL A 329 -8.48 -3.06 7.87
C VAL A 329 -7.96 -3.07 9.31
N VAL A 330 -8.83 -2.74 10.26
CA VAL A 330 -8.59 -2.91 11.70
C VAL A 330 -9.13 -4.26 12.14
N VAL A 331 -8.27 -5.13 12.64
CA VAL A 331 -8.66 -6.43 13.20
C VAL A 331 -8.60 -6.41 14.72
N ARG A 332 -9.68 -6.83 15.36
CA ARG A 332 -9.76 -7.11 16.80
C ARG A 332 -9.83 -8.61 17.02
N ALA A 333 -9.08 -9.10 18.00
CA ALA A 333 -9.17 -10.49 18.44
C ALA A 333 -10.08 -10.59 19.67
N SER A 334 -10.99 -11.57 19.69
CA SER A 334 -11.87 -11.84 20.83
C SER A 334 -11.49 -13.16 21.54
N GLY A 335 -11.92 -13.30 22.79
CA GLY A 335 -11.64 -14.48 23.61
C GLY A 335 -10.43 -14.32 24.55
N SER A 336 -10.30 -15.25 25.50
CA SER A 336 -9.30 -15.19 26.57
C SER A 336 -7.85 -15.32 26.07
N ASN A 337 -7.65 -15.95 24.92
CA ASN A 337 -6.33 -16.18 24.32
C ASN A 337 -5.79 -14.95 23.57
N ALA A 338 -6.59 -13.89 23.39
CA ALA A 338 -6.15 -12.66 22.76
C ALA A 338 -5.37 -11.78 23.74
N ALA A 339 -4.16 -11.36 23.37
CA ALA A 339 -3.43 -10.31 24.08
C ALA A 339 -4.18 -8.97 23.98
N GLU A 340 -4.06 -8.10 24.99
CA GLU A 340 -4.80 -6.84 25.08
C GLU A 340 -4.65 -5.96 23.83
N VAL A 341 -3.43 -5.82 23.31
CA VAL A 341 -3.16 -5.04 22.09
C VAL A 341 -3.95 -5.53 20.87
N PHE A 342 -4.18 -6.84 20.75
CA PHE A 342 -5.02 -7.39 19.68
C PHE A 342 -6.52 -7.21 19.95
N ARG A 343 -6.95 -7.10 21.21
CA ARG A 343 -8.35 -6.79 21.56
C ARG A 343 -8.70 -5.34 21.26
N SER A 344 -7.80 -4.41 21.58
CA SER A 344 -7.89 -2.99 21.24
C SER A 344 -7.95 -2.78 19.72
N GLY A 345 -7.15 -3.52 18.99
CA GLY A 345 -7.23 -3.62 17.53
C GLY A 345 -5.90 -3.36 16.84
N VAL A 346 -5.75 -3.94 15.67
CA VAL A 346 -4.54 -3.89 14.87
C VAL A 346 -4.88 -3.37 13.48
N VAL A 347 -4.29 -2.25 13.07
CA VAL A 347 -4.35 -1.81 11.67
C VAL A 347 -3.40 -2.70 10.88
N ILE A 348 -3.95 -3.48 9.94
CA ILE A 348 -3.16 -4.31 9.04
C ILE A 348 -2.35 -3.39 8.11
N THR A 349 -1.03 -3.49 8.17
CA THR A 349 -0.12 -2.76 7.29
C THR A 349 0.34 -3.62 6.12
N SER A 350 0.36 -4.95 6.27
CA SER A 350 0.67 -5.89 5.18
C SER A 350 0.09 -7.27 5.43
N ILE A 351 -0.14 -8.01 4.34
CA ILE A 351 -0.55 -9.41 4.37
C ILE A 351 0.25 -10.25 3.37
N VAL A 352 0.38 -11.53 3.69
CA VAL A 352 0.72 -12.58 2.73
C VAL A 352 -0.34 -13.66 2.83
N CYS A 353 -1.12 -13.84 1.76
CA CYS A 353 -2.16 -14.85 1.65
C CYS A 353 -1.68 -16.00 0.78
N ARG A 354 -1.95 -17.24 1.17
CA ARG A 354 -1.66 -18.44 0.39
C ARG A 354 -2.85 -19.38 0.43
N ALA A 355 -3.15 -20.01 -0.69
CA ALA A 355 -4.04 -21.17 -0.77
C ALA A 355 -3.57 -22.08 -1.89
N ALA A 356 -3.81 -23.38 -1.73
CA ALA A 356 -3.53 -24.39 -2.74
C ALA A 356 -4.54 -25.52 -2.58
N ARG A 357 -4.82 -26.30 -3.64
CA ARG A 357 -5.80 -27.39 -3.54
C ARG A 357 -5.51 -28.39 -2.44
N ASP A 358 -4.26 -28.59 -2.07
CA ASP A 358 -3.79 -29.52 -1.03
C ASP A 358 -3.63 -28.88 0.35
N SER A 359 -3.96 -27.60 0.53
CA SER A 359 -3.80 -26.89 1.82
C SER A 359 -4.83 -25.78 2.03
N SER A 360 -5.40 -25.67 3.23
CA SER A 360 -6.29 -24.57 3.62
C SER A 360 -5.68 -23.18 3.39
N MET A 361 -6.53 -22.21 3.05
CA MET A 361 -6.10 -20.83 2.89
C MET A 361 -5.61 -20.27 4.24
N GLU A 362 -4.44 -19.65 4.22
CA GLU A 362 -3.83 -18.99 5.36
C GLU A 362 -3.37 -17.58 4.96
N THR A 363 -3.74 -16.61 5.79
CA THR A 363 -3.27 -15.23 5.70
C THR A 363 -2.40 -14.91 6.90
N VAL A 364 -1.14 -14.55 6.64
CA VAL A 364 -0.27 -13.94 7.66
C VAL A 364 -0.37 -12.44 7.51
N PHE A 365 -0.69 -11.71 8.58
CA PHE A 365 -0.71 -10.25 8.55
C PHE A 365 0.28 -9.65 9.54
N GLN A 366 0.75 -8.44 9.20
CA GLN A 366 1.48 -7.56 10.11
C GLN A 366 0.69 -6.27 10.28
N GLY A 367 0.90 -5.60 11.41
CA GLY A 367 0.23 -4.36 11.70
C GLY A 367 0.87 -3.54 12.81
N ILE A 368 0.22 -2.42 13.08
CA ILE A 368 0.49 -1.52 14.20
C ILE A 368 -0.79 -1.41 15.06
N PRO A 369 -0.69 -1.01 16.33
CA PRO A 369 -1.87 -0.72 17.13
C PRO A 369 -2.82 0.25 16.42
N ALA A 370 -4.13 -0.04 16.45
CA ALA A 370 -5.15 0.83 15.87
C ALA A 370 -5.48 2.02 16.77
N GLU A 371 -5.35 1.83 18.08
CA GLU A 371 -5.56 2.85 19.09
C GLU A 371 -4.23 3.59 19.29
N GLY A 372 -4.20 4.89 19.02
CA GLY A 372 -2.99 5.68 19.12
C GLY A 372 -3.16 7.15 18.76
N ARG A 373 -2.21 7.97 19.19
CA ARG A 373 -2.10 9.40 18.85
C ARG A 373 -1.62 9.64 17.41
N TYR A 374 -1.14 8.59 16.77
CA TYR A 374 -0.54 8.59 15.44
C TYR A 374 -1.05 7.39 14.65
N GLY A 375 -0.96 7.48 13.33
CA GLY A 375 -1.32 6.42 12.41
C GLY A 375 -0.13 5.94 11.59
N TYR A 376 -0.38 4.97 10.72
CA TYR A 376 0.56 4.56 9.69
C TYR A 376 1.07 5.77 8.89
N ARG A 377 2.39 5.81 8.77
CA ARG A 377 3.16 6.75 7.97
C ARG A 377 4.12 5.94 7.11
N PRO A 378 4.08 6.11 5.78
CA PRO A 378 4.98 5.42 4.89
C PRO A 378 6.37 6.04 4.97
N GLU A 379 7.39 5.21 4.80
CA GLU A 379 8.78 5.63 4.72
C GLU A 379 9.09 6.08 3.28
N PRO A 380 9.58 7.31 3.05
CA PRO A 380 9.94 7.75 1.71
C PRO A 380 11.15 6.99 1.18
N ALA A 381 11.12 6.63 -0.10
CA ALA A 381 12.32 6.14 -0.78
C ALA A 381 13.41 7.23 -0.79
N PRO A 382 14.71 6.85 -0.87
CA PRO A 382 15.78 7.83 -0.99
C PRO A 382 15.54 8.80 -2.16
N ARG A 383 15.77 10.10 -1.91
CA ARG A 383 15.71 11.12 -2.96
C ARG A 383 16.72 10.79 -4.07
N PRO A 384 16.38 11.04 -5.35
CA PRO A 384 17.33 10.85 -6.43
C PRO A 384 18.51 11.81 -6.27
N VAL A 385 19.71 11.36 -6.63
CA VAL A 385 20.95 12.13 -6.48
C VAL A 385 21.46 12.53 -7.85
N MET A 386 21.58 13.84 -8.09
CA MET A 386 22.34 14.38 -9.21
C MET A 386 23.81 14.44 -8.80
N ALA A 387 24.59 13.46 -9.25
CA ALA A 387 26.03 13.46 -9.00
C ALA A 387 26.71 14.49 -9.90
N GLY A 388 27.38 15.47 -9.30
CA GLY A 388 28.14 16.49 -10.01
C GLY A 388 27.31 17.69 -10.47
N THR A 389 27.86 18.44 -11.42
CA THR A 389 27.25 19.63 -11.99
C THR A 389 26.71 19.35 -13.38
N LEU A 390 25.48 19.77 -13.65
CA LEU A 390 24.86 19.66 -14.97
C LEU A 390 24.93 21.01 -15.67
N PRO A 391 25.49 21.12 -16.88
CA PRO A 391 25.43 22.34 -17.65
C PRO A 391 23.98 22.61 -18.07
N ALA A 392 23.53 23.86 -17.91
CA ALA A 392 22.22 24.33 -18.35
C ALA A 392 22.39 25.52 -19.30
N ARG A 393 21.40 25.73 -20.16
CA ARG A 393 21.33 26.92 -21.02
C ARG A 393 20.52 27.99 -20.31
N VAL A 394 21.09 29.19 -20.15
CA VAL A 394 20.34 30.38 -19.71
C VAL A 394 19.30 30.71 -20.79
N THR A 395 18.05 30.91 -20.39
CA THR A 395 16.93 31.21 -21.29
C THR A 395 16.30 32.56 -20.94
N SER A 396 15.54 33.12 -21.87
CA SER A 396 14.77 34.35 -21.68
C SER A 396 13.31 34.10 -22.05
N THR A 397 12.41 34.86 -21.44
CA THR A 397 10.99 34.93 -21.83
C THR A 397 10.79 35.65 -23.16
N THR A 398 11.82 36.34 -23.66
CA THR A 398 11.82 37.02 -24.97
C THR A 398 12.54 36.16 -26.02
N THR A 399 11.90 35.97 -27.17
CA THR A 399 12.49 35.26 -28.32
C THR A 399 13.72 36.00 -28.84
N ASN A 400 14.85 35.30 -28.99
CA ASN A 400 16.14 35.86 -29.44
C ASN A 400 16.65 37.02 -28.57
N ASP A 401 16.39 36.98 -27.28
CA ASP A 401 16.95 37.96 -26.35
C ASP A 401 18.49 37.94 -26.39
N THR A 402 19.07 39.14 -26.32
CA THR A 402 20.52 39.31 -26.27
C THR A 402 21.06 39.00 -24.87
N TYR A 403 20.20 39.10 -23.84
CA TYR A 403 20.56 38.86 -22.44
C TYR A 403 19.70 37.76 -21.81
N GLY A 404 20.22 37.17 -20.72
CA GLY A 404 19.41 36.31 -19.86
C GLY A 404 18.36 37.12 -19.11
N HIS A 405 17.19 36.53 -18.85
CA HIS A 405 16.19 37.15 -18.00
C HIS A 405 16.65 37.08 -16.55
N ILE A 406 16.75 38.22 -15.87
CA ILE A 406 17.15 38.31 -14.46
C ILE A 406 16.00 38.81 -13.59
N ASP A 407 15.90 38.29 -12.37
CA ASP A 407 14.97 38.84 -11.37
C ASP A 407 15.62 39.88 -10.43
N ARG A 408 14.86 40.36 -9.43
CA ARG A 408 15.32 41.39 -8.48
C ARG A 408 16.49 40.93 -7.60
N ASP A 409 16.67 39.61 -7.46
CA ASP A 409 17.74 39.01 -6.67
C ASP A 409 18.93 38.64 -7.56
N GLY A 410 18.87 38.95 -8.86
CA GLY A 410 19.92 38.62 -9.83
C GLY A 410 19.96 37.15 -10.23
N ARG A 411 18.84 36.41 -10.08
CA ARG A 411 18.71 35.01 -10.48
C ARG A 411 18.35 34.85 -11.95
#